data_AF-A0A1Q5ZW48-F1
#
_entry.id   AF-A0A1Q5ZW48-F1
#
_cell.length_a   1.000
_cell.length_b   1.000
_cell.length_c   1.000
_cell.angle_alpha   90.00
_cell.angle_beta   90.00
_cell.angle_gamma   90.00
#
_symmetry.space_group_name_H-M   'P 1'
#
loop_
_entity.id
_entity.type
_entity.pdbx_description
1 polymer ?
#
loop_
_entity_poly.entity_id
_entity_poly.type
_entity_poly.pdbx_seq_one_letter_code
_entity_poly.pdbx_strand_id
1 'polypeptide(L)'
;MNLSNLPKGFQENVKQMEYALFGDFFSESGKLFADAIRYQRLKNQIKIYNKSIAYSEKFGIDPNKINLKLIAPLLENMSLESNDTVQDRWARIISNIRYSNTDQSFDLRCIEMMKSISDKELLLIDIIYEQYVESEARHKHFQKYPLESAGKASSDKLVESDIPFTKELFGFTLHPMPYKLNTTHEMVELYMERLLSYHIFRPSLPTLANKDEDTYNDLRRSDGFEFTSFGLYFVELCKIPKAST
;
A
#
# COMPACT_ATOMS: atom_id res chain seq x y z
N MET A 1 8.86 -34.33 -11.59
CA MET A 1 8.48 -34.77 -12.95
C MET A 1 9.60 -35.68 -13.44
N ASN A 2 9.31 -36.93 -13.81
CA ASN A 2 10.35 -37.90 -14.14
C ASN A 2 10.83 -37.70 -15.58
N LEU A 3 12.04 -37.15 -15.77
CA LEU A 3 12.60 -36.75 -17.07
C LEU A 3 12.83 -37.93 -18.03
N SER A 4 12.75 -39.18 -17.53
CA SER A 4 13.00 -40.41 -18.28
C SER A 4 12.00 -40.69 -19.41
N ASN A 5 10.83 -40.06 -19.41
CA ASN A 5 9.75 -40.31 -20.37
C ASN A 5 9.70 -39.32 -21.56
N LEU A 6 10.66 -38.40 -21.66
CA LEU A 6 10.70 -37.39 -22.73
C LEU A 6 11.54 -37.85 -23.94
N PRO A 7 11.28 -37.34 -25.16
CA PRO A 7 12.10 -37.65 -26.34
C PRO A 7 13.58 -37.33 -26.11
N LYS A 8 14.50 -38.21 -26.55
CA LYS A 8 15.95 -38.10 -26.27
C LYS A 8 16.56 -36.73 -26.64
N GLY A 9 16.16 -36.16 -27.79
CA GLY A 9 16.63 -34.84 -28.22
C GLY A 9 16.13 -33.68 -27.31
N PHE A 10 14.97 -33.83 -26.68
CA PHE A 10 14.50 -32.85 -25.69
C PHE A 10 15.24 -33.00 -24.35
N GLN A 11 15.56 -34.24 -23.94
CA GLN A 11 16.38 -34.49 -22.76
C GLN A 11 17.80 -33.92 -22.91
N GLU A 12 18.39 -34.03 -24.11
CA GLU A 12 19.70 -33.44 -24.41
C GLU A 12 19.67 -31.91 -24.39
N ASN A 13 18.62 -31.28 -24.94
CA ASN A 13 18.47 -29.83 -24.89
C ASN A 13 18.26 -29.31 -23.46
N VAL A 14 17.47 -30.01 -22.64
CA VAL A 14 17.28 -29.64 -21.21
C VAL A 14 18.59 -29.79 -20.43
N LYS A 15 19.36 -30.86 -20.66
CA LYS A 15 20.66 -31.04 -20.00
C LYS A 15 21.69 -30.01 -20.44
N GLN A 16 21.73 -29.66 -21.73
CA GLN A 16 22.62 -28.61 -22.23
C GLN A 16 22.22 -27.24 -21.68
N MET A 17 20.93 -26.96 -21.56
CA MET A 17 20.42 -25.72 -20.98
C MET A 17 20.68 -25.66 -19.47
N GLU A 18 20.51 -26.77 -18.74
CA GLU A 18 20.84 -26.91 -17.33
C GLU A 18 22.34 -26.72 -17.07
N TYR A 19 23.19 -27.31 -17.90
CA TYR A 19 24.64 -27.13 -17.81
C TYR A 19 25.09 -25.71 -18.22
N ALA A 20 24.47 -25.12 -19.23
CA ALA A 20 24.75 -23.75 -19.67
C ALA A 20 24.27 -22.69 -18.67
N LEU A 21 23.15 -22.93 -17.97
CA LEU A 21 22.60 -22.01 -16.97
C LEU A 21 23.23 -22.20 -15.60
N PHE A 22 23.62 -23.43 -15.24
CA PHE A 22 23.95 -23.74 -13.86
C PHE A 22 25.15 -24.68 -13.65
N GLY A 23 25.85 -25.11 -14.70
CA GLY A 23 26.94 -26.09 -14.63
C GLY A 23 28.05 -25.69 -13.65
N ASP A 24 28.54 -24.45 -13.74
CA ASP A 24 29.52 -23.91 -12.80
C ASP A 24 28.86 -23.34 -11.51
N PHE A 25 27.57 -23.00 -11.58
CA PHE A 25 26.78 -22.42 -10.50
C PHE A 25 26.33 -23.43 -9.43
N PHE A 26 26.39 -24.74 -9.69
CA PHE A 26 26.12 -25.78 -8.67
C PHE A 26 27.38 -26.44 -8.09
N SER A 27 28.57 -25.90 -8.40
CA SER A 27 29.82 -26.20 -7.71
C SER A 27 29.79 -25.76 -6.23
N GLU A 28 30.87 -25.98 -5.46
CA GLU A 28 31.02 -25.43 -4.09
C GLU A 28 30.71 -23.93 -4.02
N SER A 29 31.03 -23.17 -5.07
CA SER A 29 30.68 -21.74 -5.21
C SER A 29 29.17 -21.48 -5.22
N GLY A 30 28.39 -22.41 -5.78
CA GLY A 30 26.94 -22.40 -5.77
C GLY A 30 26.31 -22.58 -4.41
N LYS A 31 26.87 -23.52 -3.63
CA LYS A 31 26.46 -23.75 -2.25
C LYS A 31 26.76 -22.53 -1.38
N LEU A 32 27.94 -21.93 -1.54
CA LEU A 32 28.32 -20.69 -0.84
C LEU A 32 27.38 -19.53 -1.19
N PHE A 33 27.01 -19.38 -2.46
CA PHE A 33 26.05 -18.37 -2.89
C PHE A 33 24.64 -18.60 -2.33
N ALA A 34 24.16 -19.85 -2.37
CA ALA A 34 22.87 -20.22 -1.79
C ALA A 34 22.84 -19.96 -0.27
N ASP A 35 23.93 -20.26 0.44
CA ASP A 35 24.05 -20.00 1.87
C ASP A 35 24.12 -18.51 2.19
N ALA A 36 24.79 -17.70 1.36
CA ALA A 36 24.78 -16.25 1.48
C ALA A 36 23.36 -15.66 1.34
N ILE A 37 22.58 -16.13 0.35
CA ILE A 37 21.17 -15.72 0.18
C ILE A 37 20.33 -16.14 1.39
N ARG A 38 20.45 -17.39 1.84
CA ARG A 38 19.72 -17.89 3.03
C ARG A 38 20.04 -17.07 4.27
N TYR A 39 21.32 -16.78 4.49
CA TYR A 39 21.78 -15.95 5.59
C TYR A 39 21.20 -14.53 5.51
N GLN A 40 21.22 -13.90 4.33
CA GLN A 40 20.64 -12.57 4.15
C GLN A 40 19.13 -12.56 4.39
N ARG A 41 18.40 -13.56 3.90
CA ARG A 41 16.97 -13.73 4.12
C ARG A 41 16.64 -13.90 5.61
N LEU A 42 17.40 -14.75 6.31
CA LEU A 42 17.23 -14.94 7.75
C LEU A 42 17.51 -13.66 8.54
N LYS A 43 18.59 -12.94 8.18
CA LYS A 43 18.94 -11.65 8.78
C LYS A 43 17.81 -10.63 8.62
N ASN A 44 17.24 -10.55 7.41
CA ASN A 44 16.10 -9.68 7.13
C ASN A 44 14.87 -10.09 7.97
N GLN A 45 14.56 -11.38 8.03
CA GLN A 45 13.42 -11.89 8.80
C GLN A 45 13.55 -11.53 10.28
N ILE A 46 14.70 -11.80 10.90
CA ILE A 46 14.97 -11.48 12.31
C ILE A 46 14.85 -9.98 12.55
N LYS A 47 15.45 -9.16 11.67
CA LYS A 47 15.43 -7.70 11.79
C LYS A 47 14.00 -7.15 11.75
N ILE A 48 13.20 -7.56 10.78
CA ILE A 48 11.81 -7.12 10.60
C ILE A 48 10.95 -7.59 11.78
N TYR A 49 11.13 -8.84 12.20
CA TYR A 49 10.40 -9.40 13.34
C TYR A 49 10.69 -8.65 14.65
N ASN A 50 11.96 -8.33 14.92
CA ASN A 50 12.35 -7.56 16.09
C ASN A 50 11.77 -6.13 16.06
N LYS A 51 11.73 -5.48 14.89
CA LYS A 51 11.04 -4.18 14.74
C LYS A 51 9.54 -4.32 15.07
N SER A 52 8.90 -5.40 14.63
CA SER A 52 7.48 -5.65 14.92
C SER A 52 7.19 -5.86 16.41
N ILE A 53 8.07 -6.58 17.13
CA ILE A 53 7.99 -6.71 18.58
C ILE A 53 8.12 -5.33 19.24
N ALA A 54 9.13 -4.54 18.85
CA ALA A 54 9.34 -3.20 19.40
C ALA A 54 8.13 -2.28 19.16
N TYR A 55 7.46 -2.39 18.01
CA TYR A 55 6.19 -1.71 17.77
C TYR A 55 5.09 -2.20 18.71
N SER A 56 4.94 -3.51 18.87
CA SER A 56 3.91 -4.07 19.73
C SER A 56 4.09 -3.63 21.19
N GLU A 57 5.32 -3.69 21.71
CA GLU A 57 5.67 -3.23 23.05
C GLU A 57 5.42 -1.72 23.24
N LYS A 58 5.87 -0.91 22.29
CA LYS A 58 5.74 0.55 22.35
C LYS A 58 4.27 1.01 22.38
N PHE A 59 3.38 0.28 21.73
CA PHE A 59 1.96 0.64 21.63
C PHE A 59 1.05 -0.22 22.50
N GLY A 60 1.61 -1.06 23.38
CA GLY A 60 0.84 -1.91 24.30
C GLY A 60 -0.04 -2.95 23.59
N ILE A 61 0.37 -3.41 22.41
CA ILE A 61 -0.35 -4.42 21.64
C ILE A 61 0.03 -5.80 22.18
N ASP A 62 -0.97 -6.53 22.68
CA ASP A 62 -0.77 -7.91 23.12
C ASP A 62 -0.38 -8.77 21.91
N PRO A 63 0.76 -9.49 21.95
CA PRO A 63 1.17 -10.38 20.87
C PRO A 63 0.20 -11.58 20.74
N ASN A 64 -0.93 -11.38 20.08
CA ASN A 64 -1.81 -12.46 19.65
C ASN A 64 -1.07 -13.40 18.68
N LYS A 65 -1.51 -14.66 18.67
CA LYS A 65 -1.01 -15.67 17.73
C LYS A 65 -1.47 -15.31 16.31
N ILE A 66 -0.52 -14.99 15.43
CA ILE A 66 -0.80 -14.85 13.99
C ILE A 66 -1.19 -16.23 13.43
N ASN A 67 -2.21 -16.27 12.56
CA ASN A 67 -2.56 -17.48 11.85
C ASN A 67 -1.38 -17.95 10.97
N LEU A 68 -1.07 -19.25 11.01
CA LEU A 68 -0.03 -19.88 10.18
C LEU A 68 -0.20 -19.60 8.67
N LYS A 69 -1.44 -19.49 8.18
CA LYS A 69 -1.74 -19.14 6.78
C LYS A 69 -1.21 -17.76 6.37
N LEU A 70 -1.07 -16.83 7.32
CA LEU A 70 -0.50 -15.50 7.11
C LEU A 70 1.01 -15.51 7.37
N ILE A 71 1.49 -16.26 8.36
CA ILE A 71 2.91 -16.30 8.74
C ILE A 71 3.77 -16.75 7.55
N ALA A 72 3.42 -17.84 6.86
CA ALA A 72 4.23 -18.36 5.77
C ALA A 72 4.47 -17.33 4.63
N PRO A 73 3.44 -16.77 3.98
CA PRO A 73 3.65 -15.77 2.94
C PRO A 73 4.31 -14.49 3.47
N LEU A 74 4.04 -14.11 4.72
CA LEU A 74 4.67 -12.94 5.33
C LEU A 74 6.18 -13.14 5.50
N LEU A 75 6.61 -14.25 6.10
CA LEU A 75 8.03 -14.56 6.31
C LEU A 75 8.78 -14.72 4.98
N GLU A 76 8.14 -15.33 3.98
CA GLU A 76 8.75 -15.52 2.68
C GLU A 76 8.98 -14.19 1.96
N ASN A 77 7.95 -13.35 1.85
CA ASN A 77 8.02 -12.11 1.08
C ASN A 77 8.90 -11.06 1.79
N MET A 78 8.74 -10.88 3.10
CA MET A 78 9.54 -9.87 3.83
C MET A 78 11.03 -10.20 3.83
N SER A 79 11.41 -11.47 3.69
CA SER A 79 12.81 -11.90 3.70
C SER A 79 13.62 -11.36 2.51
N LEU A 80 12.93 -11.04 1.41
CA LEU A 80 13.54 -10.55 0.17
C LEU A 80 13.81 -9.03 0.22
N GLU A 81 13.20 -8.31 1.16
CA GLU A 81 13.32 -6.87 1.20
C GLU A 81 14.65 -6.40 1.74
N SER A 82 15.28 -5.49 1.00
CA SER A 82 16.57 -4.88 1.35
C SER A 82 16.42 -3.42 1.81
N ASN A 83 15.38 -2.72 1.35
CA ASN A 83 15.11 -1.34 1.72
C ASN A 83 14.62 -1.25 3.18
N ASP A 84 15.31 -0.49 4.02
CA ASP A 84 14.97 -0.38 5.45
C ASP A 84 13.58 0.23 5.70
N THR A 85 13.14 1.16 4.84
CA THR A 85 11.82 1.79 4.90
C THR A 85 10.71 0.78 4.59
N VAL A 86 10.92 -0.11 3.62
CA VAL A 86 9.95 -1.18 3.31
C VAL A 86 9.96 -2.25 4.38
N GLN A 87 11.14 -2.62 4.89
CA GLN A 87 11.28 -3.51 6.04
C GLN A 87 10.52 -2.99 7.27
N ASP A 88 10.52 -1.66 7.47
CA ASP A 88 9.76 -1.01 8.54
C ASP A 88 8.23 -1.14 8.33
N ARG A 89 7.75 -1.01 7.10
CA ARG A 89 6.32 -1.25 6.78
C ARG A 89 5.91 -2.70 7.02
N TRP A 90 6.74 -3.66 6.61
CA TRP A 90 6.52 -5.07 6.94
C TRP A 90 6.40 -5.28 8.45
N ALA A 91 7.26 -4.65 9.24
CA ALA A 91 7.22 -4.75 10.69
C ALA A 91 5.90 -4.21 11.29
N ARG A 92 5.39 -3.09 10.74
CA ARG A 92 4.10 -2.50 11.14
C ARG A 92 2.91 -3.38 10.74
N ILE A 93 2.95 -3.98 9.55
CA ILE A 93 1.92 -4.93 9.12
C ILE A 93 1.86 -6.12 10.06
N ILE A 94 3.01 -6.68 10.45
CA ILE A 94 3.05 -7.81 11.41
C ILE A 94 2.44 -7.41 12.76
N SER A 95 2.74 -6.21 13.27
CA SER A 95 2.16 -5.77 14.55
C SER A 95 0.66 -5.51 14.44
N ASN A 96 0.20 -4.98 13.30
CA ASN A 96 -1.19 -4.57 13.12
C ASN A 96 -2.12 -5.74 12.76
N ILE A 97 -1.66 -6.72 11.97
CA ILE A 97 -2.42 -7.96 11.69
C ILE A 97 -2.72 -8.73 12.98
N ARG A 98 -1.85 -8.64 14.00
CA ARG A 98 -2.12 -9.25 15.32
C ARG A 98 -3.26 -8.58 16.07
N TYR A 99 -3.55 -7.32 15.75
CA TYR A 99 -4.54 -6.50 16.42
C TYR A 99 -5.85 -6.37 15.65
N SER A 100 -5.85 -6.57 14.32
CA SER A 100 -7.05 -6.41 13.52
C SER A 100 -8.05 -7.56 13.75
N ASN A 101 -9.31 -7.21 14.02
CA ASN A 101 -10.44 -8.16 14.08
C ASN A 101 -11.03 -8.43 12.69
N THR A 102 -10.24 -8.25 11.63
CA THR A 102 -10.67 -8.35 10.24
C THR A 102 -10.55 -9.78 9.71
N ASP A 103 -11.24 -10.05 8.60
CA ASP A 103 -11.12 -11.33 7.91
C ASP A 103 -9.68 -11.52 7.41
N GLN A 104 -9.10 -12.69 7.70
CA GLN A 104 -7.73 -13.08 7.33
C GLN A 104 -7.47 -12.99 5.82
N SER A 105 -8.51 -13.08 4.99
CA SER A 105 -8.38 -12.90 3.53
C SER A 105 -7.95 -11.48 3.15
N PHE A 106 -8.35 -10.45 3.91
CA PHE A 106 -7.89 -9.08 3.67
C PHE A 106 -6.42 -8.89 4.06
N ASP A 107 -5.99 -9.51 5.15
CA ASP A 107 -4.59 -9.49 5.60
C ASP A 107 -3.68 -10.16 4.58
N LEU A 108 -4.09 -11.32 4.05
CA LEU A 108 -3.35 -12.02 3.01
C LEU A 108 -3.23 -11.16 1.75
N ARG A 109 -4.31 -10.50 1.33
CA ARG A 109 -4.27 -9.58 0.19
C ARG A 109 -3.32 -8.40 0.43
N CYS A 110 -3.24 -7.88 1.66
CA CYS A 110 -2.28 -6.83 2.01
C CYS A 110 -0.83 -7.33 1.93
N ILE A 111 -0.56 -8.56 2.35
CA ILE A 111 0.77 -9.21 2.23
C ILE A 111 1.15 -9.37 0.75
N GLU A 112 0.23 -9.84 -0.09
CA GLU A 112 0.46 -10.00 -1.54
C GLU A 112 0.69 -8.65 -2.24
N MET A 113 0.00 -7.60 -1.79
CA MET A 113 0.17 -6.26 -2.32
C MET A 113 1.50 -5.66 -1.92
N MET A 114 1.92 -5.80 -0.65
CA MET A 114 3.24 -5.36 -0.18
C MET A 114 4.39 -5.98 -0.96
N LYS A 115 4.26 -7.25 -1.36
CA LYS A 115 5.23 -7.93 -2.21
C LYS A 115 5.38 -7.26 -3.58
N SER A 116 4.30 -6.70 -4.10
CA SER A 116 4.20 -6.25 -5.49
C SER A 116 4.40 -4.74 -5.66
N ILE A 117 4.21 -3.98 -4.59
CA ILE A 117 4.29 -2.52 -4.58
C ILE A 117 5.74 -2.05 -4.44
N SER A 118 6.08 -1.00 -5.17
CA SER A 118 7.39 -0.35 -5.13
C SER A 118 7.48 0.73 -4.06
N ASP A 119 8.71 1.11 -3.71
CA ASP A 119 9.00 2.20 -2.76
C ASP A 119 8.33 3.53 -3.15
N LYS A 120 8.30 3.83 -4.45
CA LYS A 120 7.73 5.08 -4.98
C LYS A 120 6.20 5.07 -4.92
N GLU A 121 5.57 3.93 -5.19
CA GLU A 121 4.13 3.76 -5.02
C GLU A 121 3.73 3.88 -3.53
N LEU A 122 4.50 3.27 -2.62
CA LEU A 122 4.29 3.42 -1.17
C LEU A 122 4.44 4.87 -0.69
N LEU A 123 5.40 5.61 -1.24
CA LEU A 123 5.58 7.03 -0.94
C LEU A 123 4.41 7.87 -1.49
N LEU A 124 3.93 7.56 -2.69
CA LEU A 124 2.76 8.23 -3.28
C LEU A 124 1.52 8.01 -2.41
N ILE A 125 1.27 6.78 -1.98
CA ILE A 125 0.19 6.44 -1.04
C ILE A 125 0.29 7.27 0.25
N ASP A 126 1.50 7.39 0.81
CA ASP A 126 1.71 8.16 2.03
C ASP A 126 1.36 9.64 1.87
N ILE A 127 1.82 10.25 0.77
CA ILE A 127 1.53 11.66 0.45
C ILE A 127 0.01 11.87 0.33
N ILE A 128 -0.67 10.97 -0.38
CA ILE A 128 -2.12 11.05 -0.57
C ILE A 128 -2.85 10.86 0.76
N TYR A 129 -2.41 9.91 1.58
CA TYR A 129 -3.01 9.65 2.89
C TYR A 129 -2.84 10.82 3.85
N GLU A 130 -1.70 11.50 3.84
CA GLU A 130 -1.49 12.72 4.62
C GLU A 130 -2.49 13.81 4.23
N GLN A 131 -2.69 14.04 2.93
CA GLN A 131 -3.71 14.98 2.45
C GLN A 131 -5.13 14.59 2.88
N TYR A 132 -5.43 13.29 2.86
CA TYR A 132 -6.70 12.75 3.34
C TYR A 132 -6.93 13.05 4.83
N VAL A 133 -5.95 12.75 5.68
CA VAL A 133 -6.04 12.98 7.14
C VAL A 133 -6.19 14.46 7.46
N GLU A 134 -5.43 15.33 6.78
CA GLU A 134 -5.56 16.78 6.96
C GLU A 134 -6.95 17.28 6.57
N SER A 135 -7.53 16.73 5.49
CA SER A 135 -8.88 17.09 5.06
C SER A 135 -9.95 16.65 6.03
N GLU A 136 -9.83 15.42 6.55
CA GLU A 136 -10.72 14.90 7.59
C GLU A 136 -10.65 15.76 8.86
N ALA A 137 -9.45 16.18 9.28
CA ALA A 137 -9.25 17.04 10.44
C ALA A 137 -9.88 18.43 10.25
N ARG A 138 -9.72 19.04 9.06
CA ARG A 138 -10.39 20.30 8.70
C ARG A 138 -11.91 20.15 8.78
N HIS A 139 -12.46 19.09 8.20
CA HIS A 139 -13.91 18.88 8.22
C HIS A 139 -14.46 18.71 9.63
N LYS A 140 -13.80 17.93 10.49
CA LYS A 140 -14.17 17.80 11.92
C LYS A 140 -14.10 19.14 12.65
N HIS A 141 -13.14 19.99 12.32
CA HIS A 141 -13.04 21.33 12.89
C HIS A 141 -14.22 22.22 12.46
N PHE A 142 -14.59 22.23 11.18
CA PHE A 142 -15.74 22.99 10.67
C PHE A 142 -17.09 22.51 11.22
N GLN A 143 -17.27 21.19 11.40
CA GLN A 143 -18.48 20.67 12.06
C GLN A 143 -18.57 21.09 13.53
N LYS A 144 -17.43 21.15 14.25
CA LYS A 144 -17.39 21.49 15.68
C LYS A 144 -17.51 22.99 15.94
N TYR A 145 -17.06 23.81 15.00
CA TYR A 145 -17.14 25.26 15.06
C TYR A 145 -17.69 25.79 13.73
N PRO A 146 -19.01 25.69 13.50
CA PRO A 146 -19.65 26.43 12.42
C PRO A 146 -19.24 27.90 12.57
N LEU A 147 -18.79 28.53 11.48
CA LEU A 147 -18.28 29.91 11.49
C LEU A 147 -19.35 30.89 12.01
N GLU A 148 -19.39 31.14 13.32
CA GLU A 148 -20.22 32.19 13.93
C GLU A 148 -19.77 33.62 13.55
N SER A 149 -18.77 33.73 12.68
CA SER A 149 -18.20 35.00 12.21
C SER A 149 -18.16 35.15 10.69
N ALA A 150 -19.10 34.56 9.95
CA ALA A 150 -19.47 35.07 8.63
C ALA A 150 -20.32 36.34 8.82
N GLY A 151 -19.66 37.42 9.22
CA GLY A 151 -20.29 38.73 9.32
C GLY A 151 -20.92 39.12 7.99
N LYS A 152 -22.21 39.49 8.02
CA LYS A 152 -22.97 40.27 7.02
C LYS A 152 -22.20 40.58 5.73
N ALA A 153 -22.02 39.60 4.85
CA ALA A 153 -21.58 39.82 3.48
C ALA A 153 -22.20 38.73 2.59
N SER A 154 -23.14 39.18 1.75
CA SER A 154 -23.82 38.46 0.68
C SER A 154 -24.65 37.23 1.07
N SER A 155 -25.94 37.50 1.25
CA SER A 155 -27.05 36.56 1.36
C SER A 155 -27.40 35.82 0.05
N ASP A 156 -26.43 35.53 -0.82
CA ASP A 156 -26.69 34.78 -2.05
C ASP A 156 -25.81 33.53 -2.13
N LYS A 157 -26.44 32.41 -1.73
CA LYS A 157 -26.08 31.01 -2.07
C LYS A 157 -24.69 30.52 -1.69
N LEU A 158 -24.35 30.55 -0.40
CA LEU A 158 -23.62 29.42 0.17
C LEU A 158 -24.69 28.48 0.73
N VAL A 159 -25.12 27.53 -0.09
CA VAL A 159 -25.82 26.35 0.44
C VAL A 159 -24.80 25.64 1.30
N GLU A 160 -24.86 25.86 2.61
CA GLU A 160 -24.35 24.94 3.62
C GLU A 160 -24.93 23.57 3.27
N SER A 161 -24.18 22.80 2.51
CA SER A 161 -24.58 21.44 2.22
C SER A 161 -24.28 20.67 3.50
N ASP A 162 -25.31 20.27 4.24
CA ASP A 162 -25.30 19.28 5.34
C ASP A 162 -24.76 17.90 4.89
N ILE A 163 -23.96 17.84 3.81
CA ILE A 163 -23.37 16.62 3.30
C ILE A 163 -22.30 16.20 4.30
N PRO A 164 -22.50 15.08 5.02
CA PRO A 164 -21.47 14.57 5.91
C PRO A 164 -20.21 14.28 5.08
N PHE A 165 -19.04 14.61 5.61
CA PHE A 165 -17.78 14.10 5.04
C PHE A 165 -17.80 12.58 5.15
N THR A 166 -18.22 11.94 4.07
CA THR A 166 -18.02 10.52 3.89
C THR A 166 -16.57 10.34 3.46
N LYS A 167 -15.98 9.20 3.84
CA LYS A 167 -14.64 8.82 3.38
C LYS A 167 -14.54 8.80 1.84
N GLU A 168 -15.69 8.75 1.17
CA GLU A 168 -15.92 8.70 -0.27
C GLU A 168 -15.90 10.09 -0.94
N LEU A 169 -15.97 11.18 -0.16
CA LEU A 169 -16.00 12.55 -0.69
C LEU A 169 -14.62 13.20 -0.84
N PHE A 170 -13.55 12.53 -0.39
CA PHE A 170 -12.20 13.06 -0.49
C PHE A 170 -11.57 12.71 -1.84
N GLY A 171 -11.56 13.68 -2.75
CA GLY A 171 -10.79 13.66 -3.99
C GLY A 171 -9.41 14.33 -3.82
N PHE A 172 -8.38 13.78 -4.46
CA PHE A 172 -7.08 14.45 -4.64
C PHE A 172 -6.68 14.50 -6.12
N THR A 173 -5.76 15.41 -6.46
CA THR A 173 -5.23 15.57 -7.83
C THR A 173 -3.75 15.20 -7.89
N LEU A 174 -3.29 14.78 -9.07
CA LEU A 174 -1.90 14.33 -9.27
C LEU A 174 -0.90 15.46 -9.49
N HIS A 175 -1.37 16.67 -9.80
CA HIS A 175 -0.53 17.80 -10.21
C HIS A 175 0.65 18.14 -9.27
N PRO A 176 0.54 18.11 -7.91
CA PRO A 176 1.67 18.40 -7.03
C PRO A 176 2.61 17.21 -6.79
N MET A 177 2.27 16.01 -7.27
CA MET A 177 2.95 14.76 -6.90
C MET A 177 4.34 14.56 -7.53
N PRO A 178 4.60 14.94 -8.80
CA PRO A 178 5.92 14.73 -9.42
C PRO A 178 7.06 15.39 -8.64
N TYR A 179 6.81 16.61 -8.13
CA TYR A 179 7.76 17.34 -7.29
C TYR A 179 8.06 16.61 -5.97
N LYS A 180 7.01 16.16 -5.26
CA LYS A 180 7.17 15.47 -3.97
C LYS A 180 7.86 14.12 -4.09
N LEU A 181 7.69 13.43 -5.23
CA LEU A 181 8.28 12.13 -5.49
C LEU A 181 9.67 12.19 -6.16
N ASN A 182 10.10 13.38 -6.57
CA ASN A 182 11.27 13.60 -7.41
C ASN A 182 11.23 12.68 -8.66
N THR A 183 10.15 12.78 -9.43
CA THR A 183 9.91 11.97 -10.63
C THR A 183 9.11 12.75 -11.68
N THR A 184 8.86 12.16 -12.85
CA THR A 184 8.11 12.82 -13.94
C THR A 184 6.60 12.62 -13.79
N HIS A 185 5.81 13.41 -14.52
CA HIS A 185 4.35 13.27 -14.49
C HIS A 185 3.91 11.89 -14.99
N GLU A 186 4.53 11.41 -16.07
CA GLU A 186 4.22 10.11 -16.68
C GLU A 186 4.49 8.97 -15.68
N MET A 187 5.55 9.07 -14.88
CA MET A 187 5.83 8.06 -13.85
C MET A 187 4.79 8.07 -12.73
N VAL A 188 4.30 9.25 -12.33
CA VAL A 188 3.20 9.36 -11.36
C VAL A 188 1.92 8.74 -11.91
N GLU A 189 1.59 8.98 -13.17
CA GLU A 189 0.43 8.36 -13.83
C GLU A 189 0.54 6.83 -13.83
N LEU A 190 1.72 6.28 -14.21
CA LEU A 190 1.96 4.83 -14.19
C LEU A 190 1.85 4.24 -12.77
N TYR A 191 2.37 4.94 -11.75
CA TYR A 191 2.17 4.53 -10.37
C TYR A 191 0.69 4.53 -10.02
N MET A 192 -0.06 5.57 -10.37
CA MET A 192 -1.49 5.64 -10.11
C MET A 192 -2.28 4.54 -10.81
N GLU A 193 -2.01 4.26 -12.08
CA GLU A 193 -2.65 3.15 -12.80
C GLU A 193 -2.43 1.81 -12.11
N ARG A 194 -1.21 1.56 -11.62
CA ARG A 194 -0.92 0.37 -10.82
C ARG A 194 -1.67 0.37 -9.49
N LEU A 195 -1.72 1.48 -8.78
CA LEU A 195 -2.44 1.59 -7.50
C LEU A 195 -3.97 1.45 -7.67
N LEU A 196 -4.51 1.88 -8.81
CA LEU A 196 -5.89 1.60 -9.24
C LEU A 196 -6.09 0.11 -9.51
N SER A 197 -5.14 -0.54 -10.19
CA SER A 197 -5.18 -2.00 -10.44
C SER A 197 -5.18 -2.81 -9.14
N TYR A 198 -4.51 -2.30 -8.10
CA TYR A 198 -4.53 -2.89 -6.75
C TYR A 198 -5.80 -2.58 -5.96
N HIS A 199 -6.68 -1.73 -6.50
CA HIS A 199 -7.90 -1.26 -5.86
C HIS A 199 -7.63 -0.50 -4.55
N ILE A 200 -6.47 0.17 -4.44
CA ILE A 200 -6.20 1.08 -3.32
C ILE A 200 -7.01 2.36 -3.51
N PHE A 201 -7.05 2.84 -4.76
CA PHE A 201 -7.83 3.99 -5.16
C PHE A 201 -8.94 3.58 -6.12
N ARG A 202 -9.94 4.45 -6.26
CA ARG A 202 -10.90 4.45 -7.37
C ARG A 202 -11.08 5.89 -7.87
N PRO A 203 -11.45 6.10 -9.14
CA PRO A 203 -11.84 7.42 -9.63
C PRO A 203 -13.01 7.95 -8.80
N SER A 204 -12.93 9.18 -8.34
CA SER A 204 -14.03 9.81 -7.62
C SER A 204 -15.19 10.05 -8.58
N LEU A 205 -16.40 9.70 -8.17
CA LEU A 205 -17.58 10.10 -8.93
C LEU A 205 -17.71 11.62 -8.91
N PRO A 206 -18.02 12.28 -10.04
CA PRO A 206 -18.33 13.69 -10.02
C PRO A 206 -19.54 13.91 -9.10
N THR A 207 -19.36 14.68 -8.04
CA THR A 207 -20.47 15.14 -7.22
C THR A 207 -21.40 15.96 -8.11
N LEU A 208 -22.61 15.45 -8.36
CA LEU A 208 -23.67 16.15 -9.09
C LEU A 208 -24.21 17.31 -8.25
N ALA A 209 -23.39 18.32 -8.02
CA ALA A 209 -23.80 19.56 -7.38
C ALA A 209 -24.13 20.58 -8.48
N ASN A 210 -25.43 20.79 -8.66
CA ASN A 210 -26.10 21.79 -9.51
C ASN A 210 -26.20 21.49 -11.01
N LYS A 211 -27.47 21.39 -11.45
CA LYS A 211 -27.94 21.16 -12.81
C LYS A 211 -27.95 22.47 -13.62
N ASP A 212 -26.79 23.03 -13.91
CA ASP A 212 -26.66 24.02 -14.97
C ASP A 212 -25.92 23.36 -16.14
N GLU A 213 -26.56 23.32 -17.32
CA GLU A 213 -26.11 22.57 -18.51
C GLU A 213 -24.70 22.98 -18.99
N ASP A 214 -24.22 24.16 -18.62
CA ASP A 214 -22.89 24.65 -18.97
C ASP A 214 -21.76 24.09 -18.07
N THR A 215 -22.08 23.48 -16.92
CA THR A 215 -21.10 22.88 -15.99
C THR A 215 -20.67 21.46 -16.38
N TYR A 216 -21.31 20.86 -17.40
CA TYR A 216 -20.96 19.53 -17.89
C TYR A 216 -19.57 19.44 -18.53
N ASN A 217 -19.02 20.57 -19.01
CA ASN A 217 -17.68 20.59 -19.61
C ASN A 217 -16.56 20.78 -18.58
N ASP A 218 -16.82 21.37 -17.42
CA ASP A 218 -15.83 21.48 -16.33
C ASP A 218 -15.79 20.23 -15.43
N LEU A 219 -16.89 19.48 -15.35
CA LEU A 219 -16.97 18.19 -14.63
C LEU A 219 -16.16 17.06 -15.29
N ARG A 220 -15.67 17.25 -16.52
CA ARG A 220 -14.75 16.32 -17.20
C ARG A 220 -13.28 16.47 -16.79
N ARG A 221 -12.95 17.45 -15.93
CA ARG A 221 -11.55 17.80 -15.59
C ARG A 221 -11.12 17.57 -14.14
N SER A 222 -12.02 17.17 -13.24
CA SER A 222 -11.55 16.70 -11.94
C SER A 222 -11.18 15.22 -12.06
N ASP A 223 -9.93 14.95 -12.44
CA ASP A 223 -9.26 13.65 -12.27
C ASP A 223 -9.06 13.39 -10.77
N GLY A 224 -10.16 13.34 -10.04
CA GLY A 224 -10.20 13.09 -8.63
C GLY A 224 -10.09 11.59 -8.38
N PHE A 225 -9.31 11.23 -7.37
CA PHE A 225 -9.23 9.87 -6.88
C PHE A 225 -9.60 9.85 -5.40
N GLU A 226 -10.24 8.76 -4.97
CA GLU A 226 -10.59 8.52 -3.58
C GLU A 226 -10.03 7.16 -3.13
N PHE A 227 -9.74 7.02 -1.83
CA PHE A 227 -9.37 5.72 -1.30
C PHE A 227 -10.56 4.78 -1.30
N THR A 228 -10.34 3.51 -1.64
CA THR A 228 -11.31 2.46 -1.33
C THR A 228 -11.24 2.10 0.16
N SER A 229 -12.26 1.42 0.70
CA SER A 229 -12.21 0.88 2.06
C SER A 229 -11.03 -0.07 2.26
N PHE A 230 -10.70 -0.88 1.24
CA PHE A 230 -9.53 -1.74 1.25
C PHE A 230 -8.22 -0.94 1.23
N GLY A 231 -8.16 0.12 0.42
CA GLY A 231 -7.01 1.02 0.35
C GLY A 231 -6.73 1.68 1.70
N LEU A 232 -7.74 2.24 2.36
CA LEU A 232 -7.58 2.80 3.71
C LEU A 232 -7.11 1.74 4.71
N TYR A 233 -7.74 0.56 4.69
CA TYR A 233 -7.34 -0.56 5.56
C TYR A 233 -5.86 -0.92 5.38
N PHE A 234 -5.41 -1.06 4.13
CA PHE A 234 -4.01 -1.34 3.82
C PHE A 234 -3.06 -0.26 4.34
N VAL A 235 -3.40 1.01 4.12
CA VAL A 235 -2.55 2.12 4.60
C VAL A 235 -2.47 2.12 6.12
N GLU A 236 -3.60 1.91 6.79
CA GLU A 236 -3.64 1.82 8.25
C GLU A 236 -2.78 0.67 8.77
N LEU A 237 -2.79 -0.50 8.12
CA LEU A 237 -1.88 -1.60 8.44
C LEU A 237 -0.40 -1.24 8.25
N CYS A 238 -0.07 -0.40 7.27
CA CYS A 238 1.30 0.05 7.01
C CYS A 238 1.77 1.19 7.95
N LYS A 239 0.86 1.80 8.69
CA LYS A 239 1.15 2.92 9.58
C LYS A 239 1.25 2.44 11.02
N ILE A 240 1.80 3.31 11.84
CA ILE A 240 1.95 3.03 13.27
C ILE A 240 0.54 2.98 13.89
N PRO A 241 0.20 1.91 14.63
CA PRO A 241 -1.09 1.82 15.31
C PRO A 241 -1.25 3.01 16.27
N LYS A 242 -2.38 3.70 16.16
CA LYS A 242 -2.78 4.67 17.19
C LYS A 242 -3.18 3.86 18.41
N ALA A 243 -2.61 4.17 19.58
CA ALA A 243 -3.05 3.59 20.83
C ALA A 243 -4.57 3.78 20.96
N SER A 244 -5.27 2.75 21.40
CA SER A 244 -6.70 2.81 21.71
C SER A 244 -6.93 3.95 22.72
N THR A 245 -7.47 5.07 22.26
CA THR A 245 -8.14 6.05 23.13
C THR A 245 -9.51 5.53 23.51
#